data_AF-A0A9D7ULH3-F1
#
_entry.id   AF-A0A9D7ULH3-F1
#
_cell.length_a   1.000
_cell.length_b   1.000
_cell.length_c   1.000
_cell.angle_alpha   90.00
_cell.angle_beta   90.00
_cell.angle_gamma   90.00
#
_symmetry.space_group_name_H-M   'P 1'
#
loop_
_entity.id
_entity.type
_entity.pdbx_description
1 polymer ?
#
loop_
_entity_poly.entity_id
_entity_poly.type
_entity_poly.pdbx_seq_one_letter_code
_entity_poly.pdbx_strand_id
1 'polypeptide(L)'
;MRSPRSACLLALFAGVGLSACVGYTPSPTPGRGEFVGETVTFPAAEDILVAALSEVVWRYPVDGEFAISFPPALPRERIERVLQRLDEPRAHMLTADRLGLPTYRIESIQVVGDAATVQLHRPVGLPRPATGESLTQAFTLQLRGGVRPWRVVSTRAWPVGSIAAPLLSVVPEPPPPVPRSPAAPKSASDYADPSRR
;
A
#
# COMPACT_ATOMS: atom_id res chain seq x y z
N MET A 1 63.60 -2.87 -21.19
CA MET A 1 64.08 -2.57 -19.82
C MET A 1 63.48 -3.60 -18.87
N ARG A 2 64.35 -4.40 -18.23
CA ARG A 2 64.04 -5.46 -17.26
C ARG A 2 64.56 -5.02 -15.89
N SER A 3 63.78 -5.25 -14.83
CA SER A 3 64.17 -5.58 -13.42
C SER A 3 63.13 -5.03 -12.42
N PRO A 4 63.04 -5.56 -11.19
CA PRO A 4 63.11 -6.97 -10.80
C PRO A 4 62.00 -7.35 -9.80
N ARG A 5 62.00 -8.63 -9.46
CA ARG A 5 61.12 -9.37 -8.57
C ARG A 5 61.34 -9.01 -7.09
N SER A 6 60.27 -8.93 -6.33
CA SER A 6 60.20 -9.13 -4.87
C SER A 6 58.88 -9.87 -4.61
N ALA A 7 58.81 -11.18 -4.35
CA ALA A 7 59.47 -12.08 -3.40
C ALA A 7 59.16 -11.74 -1.92
N CYS A 8 58.63 -12.75 -1.22
CA CYS A 8 58.24 -12.80 0.20
C CYS A 8 56.96 -12.02 0.55
N LEU A 9 55.97 -12.56 1.25
CA LEU A 9 56.07 -13.53 2.35
C LEU A 9 54.78 -14.35 2.45
N LEU A 10 54.92 -15.67 2.43
CA LEU A 10 53.93 -16.64 2.87
C LEU A 10 53.63 -16.41 4.36
N ALA A 11 52.43 -15.93 4.68
CA ALA A 11 51.87 -16.01 6.03
C ALA A 11 50.76 -17.06 6.02
N LEU A 12 51.14 -18.26 6.46
CA LEU A 12 50.33 -19.44 6.62
C LEU A 12 49.48 -19.27 7.89
N PHE A 13 48.29 -18.67 7.79
CA PHE A 13 47.32 -18.65 8.89
C PHE A 13 46.42 -19.89 8.80
N ALA A 14 46.93 -21.00 9.34
CA ALA A 14 46.14 -22.16 9.71
C ALA A 14 45.40 -21.85 11.02
N GLY A 15 44.25 -21.17 10.90
CA GLY A 15 43.31 -20.95 12.00
C GLY A 15 42.06 -21.80 11.81
N VAL A 16 42.13 -23.06 12.23
CA VAL A 16 40.96 -23.91 12.44
C VAL A 16 40.29 -23.46 13.73
N GLY A 17 39.02 -23.08 13.64
CA GLY A 17 38.19 -22.84 14.82
C GLY A 17 37.25 -21.66 14.66
N LEU A 18 36.05 -21.93 14.15
CA LEU A 18 34.87 -22.07 14.99
C LEU A 18 33.65 -22.17 14.08
N SER A 19 32.90 -23.24 14.32
CA SER A 19 31.57 -23.52 13.82
C SER A 19 30.79 -22.25 13.55
N ALA A 20 30.50 -21.99 12.27
CA ALA A 20 29.60 -20.95 11.88
C ALA A 20 28.25 -21.25 12.54
N CYS A 21 27.90 -20.46 13.55
CA CYS A 21 26.52 -20.29 13.96
C CYS A 21 25.78 -19.70 12.75
N VAL A 22 25.37 -20.54 11.81
CA VAL A 22 24.27 -20.23 10.90
C VAL A 22 23.03 -20.28 11.77
N GLY A 23 22.88 -19.25 12.60
CA GLY A 23 21.61 -18.87 13.18
C GLY A 23 20.76 -18.39 12.04
N TYR A 24 20.21 -19.34 11.29
CA TYR A 24 18.94 -19.14 10.63
C TYR A 24 17.98 -18.83 11.77
N THR A 25 17.94 -17.58 12.20
CA THR A 25 16.73 -17.06 12.78
C THR A 25 15.77 -17.11 11.60
N PRO A 26 14.79 -18.03 11.57
CA PRO A 26 13.65 -17.75 10.72
C PRO A 26 13.23 -16.37 11.18
N SER A 27 13.44 -15.35 10.34
CA SER A 27 12.73 -14.09 10.51
C SER A 27 11.30 -14.55 10.72
N PRO A 28 10.67 -14.23 11.85
CA PRO A 28 9.35 -14.76 12.17
C PRO A 28 8.55 -14.54 10.91
N THR A 29 8.19 -15.63 10.23
CA THR A 29 7.40 -15.54 9.01
C THR A 29 6.22 -14.72 9.48
N PRO A 30 6.03 -13.47 9.02
CA PRO A 30 5.00 -12.62 9.56
C PRO A 30 3.75 -13.46 9.48
N GLY A 31 3.21 -13.81 10.65
CA GLY A 31 2.19 -14.83 10.78
C GLY A 31 1.11 -14.47 9.80
N ARG A 32 0.93 -15.33 8.80
CA ARG A 32 -0.01 -15.13 7.71
C ARG A 32 -1.38 -14.90 8.33
N GLY A 33 -1.79 -13.63 8.42
CA GLY A 33 -3.10 -13.24 8.93
C GLY A 33 -3.17 -12.59 10.31
N GLU A 34 -2.09 -12.50 11.09
CA GLU A 34 -2.16 -11.72 12.34
C GLU A 34 -1.76 -10.28 12.05
N PHE A 35 -2.72 -9.54 11.47
CA PHE A 35 -2.75 -8.09 11.63
C PHE A 35 -2.68 -7.84 13.13
N VAL A 36 -1.52 -7.42 13.64
CA VAL A 36 -1.49 -6.79 14.96
C VAL A 36 -2.33 -5.54 14.78
N GLY A 37 -3.57 -5.64 15.25
CA GLY A 37 -4.70 -4.79 14.92
C GLY A 37 -4.63 -3.42 15.57
N GLU A 38 -3.44 -2.85 15.73
CA GLU A 38 -3.29 -1.43 16.04
C GLU A 38 -3.44 -0.64 14.74
N THR A 39 -4.72 -0.48 14.39
CA THR A 39 -5.31 0.64 13.67
C THR A 39 -4.32 1.41 12.78
N VAL A 40 -4.49 1.27 11.47
CA VAL A 40 -3.95 2.19 10.44
C VAL A 40 -4.66 3.56 10.53
N THR A 41 -4.81 4.07 11.76
CA THR A 41 -5.40 5.36 12.11
C THR A 41 -4.31 6.40 12.35
N PHE A 42 -3.03 6.04 12.25
CA PHE A 42 -1.95 7.01 12.32
C PHE A 42 -2.02 7.97 11.12
N PRO A 43 -1.84 9.30 11.32
CA PRO A 43 -1.87 10.30 10.25
C PRO A 43 -0.85 10.04 9.14
N ALA A 44 0.30 9.46 9.49
CA ALA A 44 1.37 9.15 8.54
C ALA A 44 0.98 8.08 7.49
N ALA A 45 -0.10 7.32 7.69
CA ALA A 45 -0.53 6.28 6.76
C ALA A 45 -0.84 6.86 5.38
N GLU A 46 -1.45 8.03 5.32
CA GLU A 46 -1.79 8.70 4.05
C GLU A 46 -0.53 9.05 3.27
N ASP A 47 0.47 9.66 3.94
CA ASP A 47 1.74 10.04 3.31
C ASP A 47 2.52 8.83 2.81
N ILE A 48 2.58 7.77 3.61
CA ILE A 48 3.26 6.51 3.27
C ILE A 48 2.61 5.87 2.05
N LEU A 49 1.27 5.83 2.02
CA LEU A 49 0.51 5.26 0.90
C LEU A 49 0.72 6.07 -0.38
N VAL A 50 0.63 7.40 -0.31
CA VAL A 50 0.88 8.28 -1.47
C VAL A 50 2.29 8.07 -1.99
N ALA A 51 3.31 8.08 -1.13
CA ALA A 51 4.70 7.89 -1.54
C ALA A 51 4.94 6.50 -2.16
N ALA A 52 4.39 5.43 -1.56
CA ALA A 52 4.54 4.08 -2.08
C ALA A 52 3.80 3.87 -3.41
N LEU A 53 2.56 4.35 -3.52
CA LEU A 53 1.76 4.26 -4.74
C LEU A 53 2.39 5.07 -5.87
N SER A 54 2.81 6.31 -5.59
CA SER A 54 3.47 7.18 -6.57
C SER A 54 4.71 6.51 -7.16
N GLU A 55 5.58 5.92 -6.31
CA GLU A 55 6.78 5.21 -6.79
C GLU A 55 6.45 4.03 -7.72
N VAL A 56 5.47 3.19 -7.35
CA VAL A 56 5.14 1.99 -8.14
C VAL A 56 4.38 2.33 -9.41
N VAL A 57 3.37 3.21 -9.32
CA VAL A 57 2.54 3.61 -10.46
C VAL A 57 3.39 4.35 -11.49
N TRP A 58 4.28 5.24 -11.06
CA TRP A 58 5.19 5.96 -11.96
C TRP A 58 6.18 5.02 -12.65
N ARG A 59 6.80 4.10 -11.91
CA ARG A 59 7.81 3.20 -12.48
C ARG A 59 7.21 2.08 -13.33
N TYR A 60 5.97 1.68 -13.04
CA TYR A 60 5.28 0.59 -13.71
C TYR A 60 3.84 0.98 -14.05
N PRO A 61 3.67 1.88 -15.02
CA PRO A 61 2.34 2.35 -15.41
C PRO A 61 1.55 1.21 -16.06
N VAL A 62 0.23 1.27 -15.87
CA VAL A 62 -0.74 0.49 -16.65
C VAL A 62 -1.42 1.39 -17.67
N ASP A 63 -1.80 0.80 -18.79
CA ASP A 63 -2.56 1.50 -19.83
C ASP A 63 -4.02 1.68 -19.39
N GLY A 64 -4.57 2.88 -19.64
CA GLY A 64 -5.96 3.20 -19.30
C GLY A 64 -6.22 3.46 -17.81
N GLU A 65 -7.48 3.31 -17.41
CA GLU A 65 -7.97 3.43 -16.04
C GLU A 65 -7.58 2.21 -15.19
N PHE A 66 -7.35 2.42 -13.90
CA PHE A 66 -6.98 1.36 -12.98
C PHE A 66 -7.60 1.57 -11.60
N ALA A 67 -7.74 0.46 -10.87
CA ALA A 67 -8.27 0.46 -9.52
C ALA A 67 -7.15 0.25 -8.48
N ILE A 68 -7.39 0.72 -7.26
CA ILE A 68 -6.53 0.49 -6.10
C ILE A 68 -7.39 -0.17 -5.00
N SER A 69 -6.99 -1.37 -4.59
CA SER A 69 -7.54 -2.08 -3.44
C SER A 69 -6.72 -1.75 -2.21
N PHE A 70 -7.37 -1.13 -1.22
CA PHE A 70 -6.78 -0.76 0.06
C PHE A 70 -7.06 -1.82 1.12
N PRO A 71 -6.28 -1.89 2.21
CA PRO A 71 -6.62 -2.76 3.34
C PRO A 71 -7.99 -2.41 3.91
N PRO A 72 -8.79 -3.39 4.37
CA PRO A 72 -10.18 -3.17 4.81
C PRO A 72 -10.29 -2.26 6.04
N ALA A 73 -9.19 -2.02 6.76
CA ALA A 73 -9.14 -1.15 7.93
C ALA A 73 -9.09 0.36 7.58
N LEU A 74 -8.96 0.74 6.30
CA LEU A 74 -8.92 2.16 5.92
C LEU A 74 -10.35 2.71 5.70
N PRO A 75 -10.73 3.79 6.40
CA PRO A 75 -12.01 4.45 6.15
C PRO A 75 -12.03 5.10 4.77
N ARG A 76 -13.20 5.14 4.14
CA ARG A 76 -13.40 5.63 2.77
C ARG A 76 -12.86 7.05 2.57
N GLU A 77 -13.12 7.95 3.52
CA GLU A 77 -12.70 9.35 3.45
C GLU A 77 -11.17 9.48 3.39
N ARG A 78 -10.46 8.53 4.02
CA ARG A 78 -8.99 8.46 3.99
C ARG A 78 -8.50 7.96 2.64
N ILE A 79 -9.18 6.96 2.06
CA ILE A 79 -8.88 6.47 0.71
C ILE A 79 -9.04 7.60 -0.32
N GLU A 80 -10.14 8.36 -0.22
CA GLU A 80 -10.40 9.49 -1.10
C GLU A 80 -9.31 10.57 -0.99
N ARG A 81 -8.85 10.89 0.24
CA ARG A 81 -7.69 11.80 0.44
C ARG A 81 -6.41 11.27 -0.16
N VAL A 82 -6.13 9.97 -0.04
CA VAL A 82 -4.94 9.35 -0.66
C VAL A 82 -5.01 9.48 -2.18
N LEU A 83 -6.15 9.19 -2.79
CA LEU A 83 -6.34 9.32 -4.25
C LEU A 83 -6.21 10.76 -4.72
N GLN A 84 -6.81 11.72 -3.99
CA GLN A 84 -6.68 13.14 -4.30
C GLN A 84 -5.21 13.60 -4.24
N ARG A 85 -4.44 13.12 -3.26
CA ARG A 85 -3.02 13.48 -3.09
C ARG A 85 -2.08 12.73 -4.02
N LEU A 86 -2.50 11.60 -4.56
CA LEU A 86 -1.75 10.85 -5.57
C LEU A 86 -1.69 11.62 -6.91
N ASP A 87 -2.68 12.48 -7.17
CA ASP A 87 -2.77 13.34 -8.36
C ASP A 87 -2.71 12.54 -9.69
N GLU A 88 -3.33 11.36 -9.70
CA GLU A 88 -3.42 10.49 -10.89
C GLU A 88 -4.89 10.31 -11.26
N PRO A 89 -5.41 10.99 -12.30
CA PRO A 89 -6.83 10.99 -12.64
C PRO A 89 -7.36 9.63 -13.11
N ARG A 90 -6.48 8.72 -13.53
CA ARG A 90 -6.84 7.35 -13.95
C ARG A 90 -6.97 6.38 -12.77
N ALA A 91 -6.57 6.79 -11.57
CA ALA A 91 -6.62 5.98 -10.37
C ALA A 91 -8.00 6.05 -9.73
N HIS A 92 -8.63 4.90 -9.54
CA HIS A 92 -9.91 4.78 -8.87
C HIS A 92 -9.81 3.91 -7.63
N MET A 93 -10.68 4.18 -6.66
CA MET A 93 -10.92 3.24 -5.56
C MET A 93 -11.56 1.97 -6.11
N LEU A 94 -11.17 0.80 -5.60
CA LEU A 94 -11.83 -0.45 -5.97
C LEU A 94 -13.25 -0.53 -5.40
N THR A 95 -14.22 -0.48 -6.29
CA THR A 95 -15.66 -0.62 -6.04
C THR A 95 -16.23 -1.76 -6.90
N ALA A 96 -17.48 -2.18 -6.65
CA ALA A 96 -18.07 -3.34 -7.34
C ALA A 96 -18.20 -3.15 -8.86
N ASP A 97 -18.48 -1.93 -9.33
CA ASP A 97 -18.51 -1.52 -10.74
C ASP A 97 -17.12 -1.53 -11.42
N ARG A 98 -16.04 -1.54 -10.64
CA ARG A 98 -14.65 -1.44 -11.13
C ARG A 98 -13.82 -2.72 -10.98
N LEU A 99 -14.46 -3.85 -10.68
CA LEU A 99 -13.78 -5.14 -10.50
C LEU A 99 -13.01 -5.63 -11.76
N GLY A 100 -13.39 -5.13 -12.94
CA GLY A 100 -12.73 -5.48 -14.21
C GLY A 100 -11.45 -4.71 -14.51
N LEU A 101 -11.11 -3.67 -13.74
CA LEU A 101 -9.94 -2.83 -13.99
C LEU A 101 -8.63 -3.50 -13.51
N PRO A 102 -7.48 -3.23 -14.16
CA PRO A 102 -6.17 -3.54 -13.59
C PRO A 102 -6.09 -2.96 -12.18
N THR A 103 -5.81 -3.82 -11.18
CA THR A 103 -5.92 -3.43 -9.78
C THR A 103 -4.58 -3.53 -9.07
N TYR A 104 -4.08 -2.40 -8.56
CA TYR A 104 -3.00 -2.40 -7.58
C TYR A 104 -3.59 -2.77 -6.21
N ARG A 105 -2.94 -3.68 -5.48
CA ARG A 105 -3.43 -4.15 -4.18
C ARG A 105 -2.40 -3.84 -3.10
N ILE A 106 -2.80 -3.11 -2.07
CA ILE A 106 -1.96 -2.87 -0.91
C ILE A 106 -2.25 -4.01 0.08
N GLU A 107 -1.23 -4.83 0.36
CA GLU A 107 -1.36 -5.98 1.25
C GLU A 107 -1.20 -5.56 2.71
N SER A 108 -0.12 -4.86 3.03
CA SER A 108 0.19 -4.47 4.40
C SER A 108 1.03 -3.20 4.46
N ILE A 109 0.90 -2.51 5.59
CA ILE A 109 1.68 -1.33 5.94
C ILE A 109 2.18 -1.57 7.36
N GLN A 110 3.49 -1.55 7.55
CA GLN A 110 4.13 -1.69 8.84
C GLN A 110 4.92 -0.42 9.11
N VAL A 111 4.73 0.22 10.26
CA VAL A 111 5.42 1.46 10.64
C VAL A 111 6.15 1.24 11.95
N VAL A 112 7.43 1.58 11.97
CA VAL A 112 8.31 1.47 13.13
C VAL A 112 9.15 2.73 13.24
N GLY A 113 8.76 3.63 14.15
CA GLY A 113 9.44 4.92 14.33
C GLY A 113 9.38 5.80 13.07
N ASP A 114 10.55 6.10 12.51
CA ASP A 114 10.71 6.90 11.28
C ASP A 114 10.78 6.04 10.00
N ALA A 115 10.57 4.73 10.13
CA ALA A 115 10.61 3.76 9.03
C ALA A 115 9.25 3.16 8.78
N ALA A 116 8.99 2.82 7.51
CA ALA A 116 7.82 2.05 7.13
C ALA A 116 8.18 1.01 6.08
N THR A 117 7.46 -0.10 6.09
CA THR A 117 7.49 -1.12 5.05
C THR A 117 6.09 -1.28 4.47
N VAL A 118 5.97 -1.17 3.15
CA VAL A 118 4.71 -1.37 2.43
C VAL A 118 4.86 -2.57 1.52
N GLN A 119 3.90 -3.49 1.59
CA GLN A 119 3.76 -4.59 0.64
C GLN A 119 2.62 -4.29 -0.32
N LEU A 120 2.93 -4.33 -1.61
CA LEU A 120 2.01 -3.95 -2.67
C LEU A 120 2.12 -4.93 -3.83
N HIS A 121 0.99 -5.25 -4.45
CA HIS A 121 0.91 -6.08 -5.65
C HIS A 121 0.48 -5.21 -6.82
N ARG A 122 1.26 -5.19 -7.89
CA ARG A 122 0.86 -4.58 -9.15
C ARG A 122 0.23 -5.63 -10.07
N PRO A 123 -0.71 -5.25 -10.95
CA PRO A 123 -1.14 -6.11 -12.03
C PRO A 123 -0.02 -6.29 -13.08
N VAL A 124 0.05 -7.46 -13.69
CA VAL A 124 0.99 -7.79 -14.78
C VAL A 124 0.22 -8.45 -15.91
N GLY A 125 0.17 -7.78 -17.06
CA GLY A 125 -0.53 -8.26 -18.25
C GLY A 125 -2.05 -8.13 -18.15
N LEU A 126 -2.74 -8.66 -19.15
CA LEU A 126 -4.21 -8.68 -19.21
C LEU A 126 -4.76 -9.78 -18.29
N PRO A 127 -5.98 -9.59 -17.72
CA PRO A 127 -6.67 -10.63 -16.97
C PRO A 127 -6.77 -11.91 -17.82
N ARG A 128 -6.49 -13.08 -17.24
CA ARG A 128 -6.71 -14.34 -17.98
C ARG A 128 -8.23 -14.55 -18.14
N PRO A 129 -8.74 -14.74 -19.36
CA PRO A 129 -10.18 -14.85 -19.60
C PRO A 129 -10.83 -16.05 -18.91
N ALA A 130 -10.06 -17.09 -18.58
CA ALA A 130 -10.58 -18.31 -17.95
C ALA A 130 -10.78 -18.21 -16.43
N THR A 131 -9.97 -17.41 -15.73
CA THR A 131 -10.03 -17.30 -14.26
C THR A 131 -10.47 -15.93 -13.78
N GLY A 132 -10.44 -14.91 -14.63
CA GLY A 132 -10.64 -13.51 -14.24
C GLY A 132 -9.53 -12.95 -13.35
N GLU A 133 -8.57 -13.78 -12.92
CA GLU A 133 -7.45 -13.36 -12.09
C GLU A 133 -6.34 -12.76 -12.97
N SER A 134 -5.99 -11.52 -12.66
CA SER A 134 -4.80 -10.88 -13.22
C SER A 134 -3.56 -11.47 -12.55
N LEU A 135 -2.54 -11.80 -13.35
CA LEU A 135 -1.22 -12.10 -12.81
C LEU A 135 -0.73 -10.86 -12.05
N THR A 136 -0.07 -11.06 -10.92
CA THR A 136 0.42 -9.97 -10.08
C THR A 136 1.90 -10.13 -9.78
N GLN A 137 2.54 -8.99 -9.55
CA GLN A 137 3.91 -8.92 -9.06
C GLN A 137 3.93 -8.17 -7.75
N ALA A 138 4.45 -8.83 -6.72
CA ALA A 138 4.61 -8.22 -5.40
C ALA A 138 5.84 -7.31 -5.35
N PHE A 139 5.73 -6.27 -4.54
CA PHE A 139 6.73 -5.28 -4.23
C PHE A 139 6.81 -5.12 -2.71
N THR A 140 8.04 -5.05 -2.21
CA THR A 140 8.30 -4.57 -0.85
C THR A 140 9.01 -3.23 -0.95
N LEU A 141 8.34 -2.19 -0.47
CA LEU A 141 8.89 -0.84 -0.41
C LEU A 141 9.30 -0.53 1.02
N GLN A 142 10.52 -0.02 1.19
CA GLN A 142 10.95 0.57 2.45
C GLN A 142 10.93 2.08 2.31
N LEU A 143 10.31 2.74 3.28
CA LEU A 143 10.16 4.19 3.33
C LEU A 143 10.80 4.73 4.60
N ARG A 144 11.29 5.97 4.52
CA ARG A 144 11.74 6.76 5.68
C ARG A 144 11.02 8.10 5.71
N GLY A 145 10.68 8.56 6.89
CA GLY A 145 9.92 9.80 7.10
C GLY A 145 9.96 10.28 8.55
N GLY A 146 8.81 10.60 9.13
CA GLY A 146 8.69 11.17 10.47
C GLY A 146 8.57 12.69 10.41
N VAL A 147 9.57 13.43 10.91
CA VAL A 147 9.60 14.90 10.83
C VAL A 147 9.84 15.43 9.41
N ARG A 148 10.25 14.55 8.49
CA ARG A 148 10.43 14.85 7.06
C ARG A 148 9.34 14.14 6.25
N PRO A 149 8.98 14.67 5.07
CA PRO A 149 8.10 13.97 4.14
C PRO A 149 8.57 12.54 3.89
N TRP A 150 7.63 11.60 3.91
CA TRP A 150 7.90 10.20 3.63
C TRP A 150 8.40 10.02 2.20
N ARG A 151 9.45 9.21 2.03
CA ARG A 151 10.02 8.87 0.72
C ARG A 151 10.43 7.41 0.68
N VAL A 152 10.33 6.81 -0.50
CA VAL A 152 10.84 5.45 -0.74
C VAL A 152 12.37 5.49 -0.75
N VAL A 153 12.99 4.63 0.06
CA VAL A 153 14.46 4.47 0.15
C VAL A 153 14.95 3.17 -0.46
N SER A 154 14.07 2.16 -0.56
CA SER A 154 14.38 0.89 -1.20
C SER A 154 13.12 0.29 -1.80
N THR A 155 13.26 -0.31 -2.98
CA THR A 155 12.21 -1.05 -3.67
C THR A 155 12.74 -2.43 -4.02
N ARG A 156 12.04 -3.47 -3.57
CA ARG A 156 12.34 -4.86 -3.95
C ARG A 156 11.16 -5.42 -4.73
N ALA A 157 11.37 -5.70 -6.00
CA ALA A 157 10.42 -6.45 -6.82
C ALA A 157 10.62 -7.96 -6.59
N TRP A 158 9.52 -8.68 -6.39
CA TRP A 158 9.52 -10.14 -6.35
C TRP A 158 9.23 -10.72 -7.73
N PRO A 159 9.62 -11.98 -8.03
CA PRO A 159 9.20 -12.63 -9.27
C PRO A 159 7.67 -12.68 -9.38
N VAL A 160 7.14 -12.55 -10.60
CA VAL A 160 5.69 -12.58 -10.87
C VAL A 160 5.09 -13.89 -10.32
N GLY A 161 4.00 -13.80 -9.56
CA GLY A 161 3.34 -14.96 -8.95
C GLY A 161 4.10 -15.67 -7.82
N SER A 162 5.27 -15.17 -7.39
CA SER A 162 6.01 -15.78 -6.28
C SER A 162 5.37 -15.54 -4.90
N ILE A 163 4.59 -14.47 -4.78
CA ILE A 163 3.80 -14.15 -3.59
C ILE A 163 2.34 -14.13 -4.03
N ALA A 164 1.49 -14.90 -3.33
CA ALA A 164 0.06 -14.93 -3.61
C ALA A 164 -0.55 -13.55 -3.34
N ALA A 165 -1.35 -13.04 -4.28
CA ALA A 165 -2.02 -11.77 -4.10
C ALA A 165 -3.02 -11.83 -2.93
N PRO A 166 -3.16 -10.75 -2.15
CA PRO A 166 -4.20 -10.68 -1.13
C PRO A 166 -5.59 -10.67 -1.77
N LEU A 167 -6.59 -11.03 -0.97
CA LEU A 167 -8.00 -10.92 -1.35
C LEU A 167 -8.34 -9.47 -1.65
N LEU A 168 -9.15 -9.25 -2.69
CA LEU A 168 -9.64 -7.93 -3.03
C LEU A 168 -10.54 -7.40 -1.93
N SER A 169 -10.19 -6.24 -1.37
CA SER A 169 -11.11 -5.47 -0.53
C SER A 169 -11.86 -4.48 -1.42
N VAL A 170 -13.17 -4.70 -1.56
CA VAL A 170 -14.07 -3.81 -2.28
C VAL A 170 -14.63 -2.81 -1.30
N VAL A 171 -14.49 -1.52 -1.60
CA VAL A 171 -15.07 -0.47 -0.78
C VAL A 171 -16.58 -0.40 -1.07
N PRO A 172 -17.45 -0.50 -0.05
CA PRO A 172 -18.89 -0.37 -0.26
C PRO A 172 -19.23 0.99 -0.86
N GLU A 173 -20.15 0.99 -1.83
CA GLU A 173 -20.72 2.22 -2.36
C GLU A 173 -21.48 2.96 -1.24
N PRO A 174 -21.43 4.30 -1.15
CA PRO A 174 -22.21 5.01 -0.16
C PRO A 174 -23.69 4.69 -0.43
N PRO A 175 -24.51 4.49 0.61
CA PRO A 175 -25.94 4.39 0.39
C PRO A 175 -26.40 5.65 -0.37
N PRO A 176 -27.33 5.52 -1.33
CA PRO A 176 -27.88 6.68 -2.01
C PRO A 176 -28.37 7.68 -0.97
N PRO A 177 -28.17 9.00 -1.18
CA PRO A 177 -28.61 10.00 -0.23
C PRO A 177 -30.09 9.76 0.04
N VAL A 178 -30.44 9.47 1.30
CA VAL A 178 -31.84 9.30 1.68
C VAL A 178 -32.53 10.59 1.25
N PRO A 179 -33.56 10.54 0.38
CA PRO A 179 -34.29 11.74 0.00
C PRO A 179 -34.68 12.43 1.29
N ARG A 180 -34.17 13.63 1.53
CA ARG A 180 -34.57 14.39 2.72
C ARG A 180 -36.08 14.51 2.59
N SER A 181 -36.81 13.88 3.51
CA SER A 181 -38.25 14.07 3.57
C SER A 181 -38.46 15.58 3.53
N PRO A 182 -39.21 16.11 2.55
CA PRO A 182 -39.37 17.55 2.41
C PRO A 182 -39.74 18.08 3.79
N ALA A 183 -38.95 19.04 4.28
CA ALA A 183 -39.13 19.59 5.61
C ALA A 183 -40.62 19.84 5.78
N ALA A 184 -41.24 19.18 6.79
CA ALA A 184 -42.66 19.30 7.01
C ALA A 184 -42.99 20.80 6.94
N PRO A 185 -43.94 21.23 6.09
CA PRO A 185 -44.24 22.63 5.92
C PRO A 185 -44.45 23.21 7.32
N LYS A 186 -43.69 24.26 7.67
CA LYS A 186 -43.81 24.91 8.99
C LYS A 186 -45.30 25.12 9.24
N SER A 187 -45.84 24.45 10.25
CA SER A 187 -47.25 24.57 10.58
C SER A 187 -47.57 26.04 10.74
N ALA A 188 -48.65 26.52 10.12
CA ALA A 188 -49.05 27.92 10.14
C ALA A 188 -49.25 28.47 11.58
N SER A 189 -49.35 27.59 12.58
CA SER A 189 -49.34 27.92 14.01
C SER A 189 -48.05 28.59 14.49
N ASP A 190 -46.90 28.38 13.83
CA ASP A 190 -45.63 29.03 14.20
C ASP A 190 -45.57 30.53 13.82
N TYR A 191 -46.54 31.04 13.05
CA TYR A 191 -46.62 32.46 12.67
C TYR A 191 -47.59 33.28 13.52
N ALA A 192 -48.33 32.65 14.45
CA ALA A 192 -49.37 33.32 15.22
C ALA A 192 -48.96 33.58 16.69
N ASP A 193 -47.78 34.15 16.93
CA ASP A 193 -47.47 34.79 18.22
C ASP A 193 -47.35 36.32 18.06
N PRO A 194 -48.48 37.06 18.17
CA PRO A 194 -48.47 38.52 18.17
C PRO A 194 -47.96 39.14 19.49
N SER A 195 -47.52 38.35 20.49
CA SER A 195 -47.16 38.87 21.82
C SER A 195 -45.69 39.27 21.99
N ARG A 196 -44.84 39.14 20.96
CA ARG A 196 -43.50 39.74 20.92
C ARG A 196 -43.53 41.14 20.29
N ARG A 197 -44.02 42.13 21.04
CA ARG A 197 -43.71 43.56 20.84
C ARG A 197 -43.36 44.19 22.16
#